data_AF-A0A7W8DNP8-F1
#
_entry.id   AF-A0A7W8DNP8-F1
#
_cell.length_a   1.000
_cell.length_b   1.000
_cell.length_c   1.000
_cell.angle_alpha   90.00
_cell.angle_beta   90.00
_cell.angle_gamma   90.00
#
_symmetry.space_group_name_H-M   'P 1'
#
loop_
_entity.id
_entity.type
_entity.pdbx_description
1 polymer ?
#
loop_
_entity_poly.entity_id
_entity_poly.type
_entity_poly.pdbx_seq_one_letter_code
_entity_poly.pdbx_strand_id
1 'polypeptide(L)'
;MRFLILALTLASSVLAFAQNGPRIVLAGDSTVATVTQTKKDRPDLAGWGQMLHEFLPQATVVNHARGGASSKSFRSLGLWNKVIAENPDYVLIQFGHNDQPGKGERTTDPKGDYRDNLRRFIEEVRTAGGQPVLITSVVRRVYENGKLVSTLWPYVEAVKEVGQQMKVPVIDLHQRSLWFGNQMGEKFCLRYAPSDTDRTHFNKEGARMIARLVAEGLAREVPELRPYLQLLPPPPKGLPYEVKLETVTSGYDGKTCWVHPRAGAIPGPTPTVVMTMQKLLLTGSDVFFALNDLRTDDLGRTWSPIKQHDQTLGRRNMPGDIIVAACDFTPKWHAKSGKLLGTGHTVHYQNDKVMHDQKRGTSYAVYDEKSHTWSPWATLEMPKEAKFFNSGAGCVQRFDLENGDILLPVYFKGQGDKYYSVTVLRCSFDGKTLKCLGQGNDLKLESGRGVYEPSLTHYQGKFYLTLRNDTAAYVTTSTDGLNYGPIQPWQFEDGSDLGNYNTQQHWVTHNHGLYLVYNRRGLNNDHIVRHRAPLVMAQVNPDTLKVIRSTERILVPERGVRLGNFAVTEVSENETWVTVAEWMQNTPPNIIVPPENAFGADNSVYAARILWKK
;
A
#
# COMPACT_ATOMS: atom_id res chain seq x y z
N MET A 1 30.25 -61.16 3.75
CA MET A 1 30.85 -60.57 4.97
C MET A 1 31.35 -59.18 4.63
N ARG A 2 30.64 -58.13 5.06
CA ARG A 2 31.10 -56.74 5.30
C ARG A 2 29.86 -55.84 5.43
N PHE A 3 29.49 -55.57 6.68
CA PHE A 3 28.55 -54.52 7.05
C PHE A 3 29.23 -53.17 6.88
N LEU A 4 28.61 -52.22 6.17
CA LEU A 4 28.98 -50.81 6.20
C LEU A 4 27.95 -50.09 7.09
N ILE A 5 28.35 -49.71 8.29
CA ILE A 5 27.59 -48.82 9.17
C ILE A 5 28.01 -47.40 8.79
N LEU A 6 27.10 -46.65 8.17
CA LEU A 6 27.25 -45.21 7.97
C LEU A 6 26.49 -44.50 9.09
N ALA A 7 27.23 -43.95 10.06
CA ALA A 7 26.67 -43.13 11.12
C ALA A 7 26.28 -41.76 10.55
N LEU A 8 24.97 -41.48 10.48
CA LEU A 8 24.45 -40.12 10.28
C LEU A 8 24.43 -39.39 11.63
N THR A 9 25.36 -38.45 11.82
CA THR A 9 25.24 -37.44 12.89
C THR A 9 24.25 -36.37 12.44
N LEU A 10 23.04 -36.37 13.01
CA LEU A 10 22.14 -35.21 12.98
C LEU A 10 22.74 -34.09 13.83
N ALA A 11 23.29 -33.06 13.19
CA ALA A 11 23.48 -31.76 13.83
C ALA A 11 22.17 -30.96 13.71
N SER A 12 21.34 -31.03 14.74
CA SER A 12 20.21 -30.13 14.93
C SER A 12 20.72 -28.76 15.38
N SER A 13 20.95 -27.84 14.45
CA SER A 13 21.12 -26.43 14.77
C SER A 13 19.76 -25.79 15.03
N VAL A 14 19.30 -25.86 16.28
CA VAL A 14 18.29 -24.93 16.78
C VAL A 14 18.98 -23.57 16.90
N LEU A 15 18.90 -22.75 15.87
CA LEU A 15 19.22 -21.33 15.96
C LEU A 15 18.16 -20.67 16.85
N ALA A 16 18.48 -20.54 18.13
CA ALA A 16 17.80 -19.59 19.00
C ALA A 16 18.11 -18.19 18.45
N PHE A 17 17.11 -17.56 17.81
CA PHE A 17 17.20 -16.15 17.43
C PHE A 17 17.28 -15.31 18.71
N ALA A 18 18.48 -14.81 19.02
CA ALA A 18 18.68 -13.84 20.08
C ALA A 18 17.93 -12.54 19.73
N GLN A 19 17.14 -12.10 20.69
CA GLN A 19 16.16 -11.03 20.62
C GLN A 19 16.82 -9.65 20.78
N ASN A 20 17.58 -9.16 19.80
CA ASN A 20 18.04 -7.75 19.71
C ASN A 20 18.07 -7.33 18.23
N GLY A 21 17.40 -6.23 17.86
CA GLY A 21 17.45 -5.69 16.50
C GLY A 21 18.80 -5.03 16.17
N PRO A 22 18.98 -4.55 14.93
CA PRO A 22 20.30 -4.14 14.41
C PRO A 22 20.87 -2.92 15.14
N ARG A 23 22.20 -2.82 15.21
CA ARG A 23 22.92 -1.62 15.65
C ARG A 23 23.20 -0.71 14.47
N ILE A 24 22.59 0.46 14.49
CA ILE A 24 22.65 1.48 13.43
C ILE A 24 23.41 2.69 13.97
N VAL A 25 24.54 3.02 13.33
CA VAL A 25 25.43 4.10 13.77
C VAL A 25 25.42 5.25 12.77
N LEU A 26 25.28 6.47 13.25
CA LEU A 26 25.13 7.66 12.39
C LEU A 26 26.42 8.49 12.36
N ALA A 27 26.85 8.85 11.16
CA ALA A 27 27.94 9.77 10.90
C ALA A 27 27.43 10.96 10.06
N GLY A 28 27.64 12.18 10.55
CA GLY A 28 27.18 13.36 9.83
C GLY A 28 27.41 14.71 10.51
N ASP A 29 26.74 15.72 9.98
CA ASP A 29 26.84 17.13 10.37
C ASP A 29 25.73 17.60 11.35
N SER A 30 25.52 18.92 11.47
CA SER A 30 24.50 19.51 12.35
C SER A 30 23.07 19.13 12.02
N THR A 31 22.78 18.74 10.78
CA THR A 31 21.44 18.29 10.38
C THR A 31 21.13 16.89 10.86
N VAL A 32 22.15 16.12 11.27
CA VAL A 32 22.05 14.74 11.80
C VAL A 32 22.23 14.72 13.32
N ALA A 33 23.09 15.58 13.86
CA ALA A 33 23.56 15.53 15.24
C ALA A 33 22.45 15.60 16.31
N THR A 34 22.66 14.86 17.41
CA THR A 34 21.92 15.04 18.65
C THR A 34 22.32 16.36 19.30
N VAL A 35 21.34 17.19 19.64
CA VAL A 35 21.56 18.49 20.28
C VAL A 35 21.13 18.41 21.73
N THR A 36 22.10 18.43 22.64
CA THR A 36 21.88 18.35 24.09
C THR A 36 21.85 19.71 24.78
N GLN A 37 22.41 20.74 24.15
CA GLN A 37 22.41 22.12 24.62
C GLN A 37 21.95 23.04 23.50
N THR A 38 20.84 23.74 23.74
CA THR A 38 20.27 24.68 22.78
C THR A 38 20.59 26.12 23.17
N LYS A 39 20.70 26.99 22.16
CA LYS A 39 20.84 28.43 22.40
C LYS A 39 19.45 29.03 22.63
N LYS A 40 19.38 30.15 23.36
CA LYS A 40 18.11 30.83 23.69
C LYS A 40 17.29 31.22 22.46
N ASP A 41 17.95 31.54 21.34
CA ASP A 41 17.33 31.89 20.06
C ASP A 41 16.87 30.67 19.24
N ARG A 42 17.18 29.44 19.68
CA ARG A 42 16.91 28.17 18.99
C ARG A 42 16.61 27.04 19.99
N PRO A 43 15.62 27.20 20.88
CA PRO A 43 15.44 26.36 22.06
C PRO A 43 15.14 24.88 21.72
N ASP A 44 14.60 24.61 20.54
CA ASP A 44 14.18 23.27 20.10
C ASP A 44 15.05 22.69 18.97
N LEU A 45 16.24 23.25 18.74
CA LEU A 45 17.16 22.78 17.71
C LEU A 45 17.42 21.27 17.84
N ALA A 46 17.24 20.52 16.75
CA ALA A 46 17.53 19.10 16.68
C ALA A 46 17.98 18.68 15.28
N GLY A 47 18.84 17.67 15.20
CA GLY A 47 19.15 16.95 13.97
C GLY A 47 18.21 15.76 13.78
N TRP A 48 17.97 15.33 12.54
CA TRP A 48 17.08 14.21 12.25
C TRP A 48 17.58 12.89 12.86
N GLY A 49 18.89 12.72 13.00
CA GLY A 49 19.48 11.53 13.62
C GLY A 49 19.08 11.38 15.10
N GLN A 50 18.73 12.47 15.77
CA GLN A 50 18.19 12.45 17.14
C GLN A 50 16.81 11.77 17.21
N MET A 51 16.01 11.86 16.14
CA MET A 51 14.63 11.36 16.11
C MET A 51 14.51 10.00 15.43
N LEU A 52 15.57 9.50 14.78
CA LEU A 52 15.52 8.28 13.99
C LEU A 52 15.06 7.04 14.79
N HIS A 53 15.42 6.97 16.09
CA HIS A 53 15.03 5.87 16.97
C HIS A 53 13.50 5.70 17.10
N GLU A 54 12.71 6.77 16.92
CA GLU A 54 11.25 6.70 16.96
C GLU A 54 10.67 5.85 15.82
N PHE A 55 11.40 5.75 14.70
CA PHE A 55 11.02 4.95 13.53
C PHE A 55 11.69 3.58 13.50
N LEU A 56 12.56 3.27 14.47
CA LEU A 56 13.34 2.04 14.56
C LEU A 56 13.32 1.50 16.00
N PRO A 57 12.13 1.25 16.59
CA PRO A 57 11.98 0.95 18.01
C PRO A 57 12.67 -0.34 18.46
N GLN A 58 12.96 -1.24 17.52
CA GLN A 58 13.64 -2.51 17.79
C GLN A 58 15.15 -2.45 17.53
N ALA A 59 15.66 -1.37 16.93
CA ALA A 59 17.07 -1.19 16.61
C ALA A 59 17.78 -0.36 17.69
N THR A 60 19.09 -0.57 17.85
CA THR A 60 19.94 0.33 18.64
C THR A 60 20.48 1.43 17.74
N VAL A 61 20.05 2.68 17.93
CA VAL A 61 20.54 3.83 17.15
C VAL A 61 21.58 4.62 17.95
N VAL A 62 22.82 4.67 17.46
CA VAL A 62 23.92 5.44 18.09
C VAL A 62 24.31 6.59 17.17
N ASN A 63 24.22 7.83 17.66
CA ASN A 63 24.47 9.03 16.85
C ASN A 63 25.80 9.70 17.20
N HIS A 64 26.81 9.53 16.34
CA HIS A 64 28.12 10.20 16.45
C HIS A 64 28.23 11.46 15.59
N ALA A 65 27.15 11.90 14.92
CA ALA A 65 27.16 13.12 14.14
C ALA A 65 27.42 14.36 14.99
N ARG A 66 28.11 15.34 14.42
CA ARG A 66 28.52 16.55 15.14
C ARG A 66 28.26 17.81 14.33
N GLY A 67 27.68 18.81 15.01
CA GLY A 67 27.46 20.12 14.43
C GLY A 67 28.74 20.75 13.87
N GLY A 68 28.67 21.20 12.62
CA GLY A 68 29.80 21.83 11.94
C GLY A 68 30.82 20.86 11.33
N ALA A 69 30.68 19.54 11.48
CA ALA A 69 31.57 18.57 10.83
C ALA A 69 31.30 18.48 9.31
N SER A 70 32.36 18.16 8.56
CA SER A 70 32.37 17.85 7.13
C SER A 70 32.97 16.45 6.92
N SER A 71 32.90 15.91 5.70
CA SER A 71 33.49 14.60 5.36
C SER A 71 34.98 14.51 5.73
N LYS A 72 35.70 15.63 5.64
CA LYS A 72 37.11 15.76 6.03
C LYS A 72 37.30 15.92 7.54
N SER A 73 36.62 16.89 8.15
CA SER A 73 36.85 17.24 9.56
C SER A 73 36.31 16.20 10.55
N PHE A 74 35.34 15.36 10.15
CA PHE A 74 34.81 14.30 11.01
C PHE A 74 35.92 13.32 11.48
N ARG A 75 36.90 13.07 10.62
CA ARG A 75 38.08 12.24 10.95
C ARG A 75 39.07 12.97 11.84
N SER A 76 39.43 14.22 11.51
CA SER A 76 40.39 14.98 12.34
C SER A 76 39.88 15.23 13.75
N LEU A 77 38.55 15.23 13.95
CA LEU A 77 37.90 15.29 15.25
C LEU A 77 37.85 13.94 16.00
N GLY A 78 38.38 12.86 15.44
CA GLY A 78 38.38 11.52 16.03
C GLY A 78 37.01 10.83 16.08
N LEU A 79 35.98 11.39 15.43
CA LEU A 79 34.61 10.87 15.51
C LEU A 79 34.43 9.59 14.69
N TRP A 80 35.16 9.46 13.58
CA TRP A 80 35.10 8.26 12.76
C TRP A 80 35.57 7.00 13.51
N ASN A 81 36.62 7.12 14.32
CA ASN A 81 37.11 5.99 15.13
C ASN A 81 36.05 5.53 16.13
N LYS A 82 35.23 6.46 16.65
CA LYS A 82 34.10 6.11 17.52
C LYS A 82 33.01 5.36 16.75
N VAL A 83 32.68 5.79 15.54
CA VAL A 83 31.70 5.10 14.67
C VAL A 83 32.07 3.64 14.47
N ILE A 84 33.34 3.35 14.14
CA ILE A 84 33.79 1.97 13.93
C ILE A 84 33.85 1.18 15.24
N ALA A 85 34.23 1.81 16.36
CA ALA A 85 34.30 1.17 17.67
C ALA A 85 32.94 0.70 18.22
N GLU A 86 31.82 1.20 17.70
CA GLU A 86 30.46 0.74 18.06
C GLU A 86 30.14 -0.68 17.57
N ASN A 87 30.99 -1.29 16.72
CA ASN A 87 30.70 -2.55 16.05
C ASN A 87 29.32 -2.53 15.33
N PRO A 88 29.15 -1.62 14.35
CA PRO A 88 27.86 -1.40 13.68
C PRO A 88 27.46 -2.54 12.75
N ASP A 89 26.17 -2.89 12.76
CA ASP A 89 25.57 -3.66 11.65
C ASP A 89 25.38 -2.74 10.43
N TYR A 90 24.98 -1.48 10.65
CA TYR A 90 24.79 -0.47 9.62
C TYR A 90 25.43 0.86 10.02
N VAL A 91 26.03 1.56 9.05
CA VAL A 91 26.52 2.95 9.21
C VAL A 91 25.86 3.88 8.20
N LEU A 92 25.10 4.85 8.70
CA LEU A 92 24.40 5.85 7.88
C LEU A 92 25.28 7.11 7.81
N ILE A 93 25.67 7.48 6.60
CA ILE A 93 26.68 8.53 6.36
C ILE A 93 26.03 9.68 5.59
N GLN A 94 25.99 10.87 6.20
CA GLN A 94 25.44 12.08 5.57
C GLN A 94 26.34 13.31 5.78
N PHE A 95 26.92 13.83 4.70
CA PHE A 95 27.71 15.07 4.69
C PHE A 95 27.31 15.96 3.49
N GLY A 96 27.91 17.15 3.38
CA GLY A 96 27.69 18.09 2.29
C GLY A 96 27.60 19.55 2.73
N HIS A 97 26.92 19.87 3.84
CA HIS A 97 26.68 21.28 4.21
C HIS A 97 27.95 22.05 4.57
N ASN A 98 28.86 21.41 5.30
CA ASN A 98 30.12 22.01 5.74
C ASN A 98 31.29 21.71 4.80
N ASP A 99 31.03 20.90 3.78
CA ASP A 99 31.95 20.57 2.69
C ASP A 99 31.96 21.66 1.61
N GLN A 100 30.86 22.43 1.50
CA GLN A 100 30.72 23.56 0.57
C GLN A 100 31.84 24.61 0.72
N PRO A 101 32.16 25.35 -0.37
CA PRO A 101 33.08 26.48 -0.32
C PRO A 101 32.74 27.50 0.78
N GLY A 102 33.78 28.15 1.33
CA GLY A 102 33.63 29.17 2.38
C GLY A 102 33.55 28.62 3.80
N LYS A 103 33.97 27.37 4.04
CA LYS A 103 33.95 26.72 5.37
C LYS A 103 35.34 26.50 5.97
N GLY A 104 36.37 27.13 5.40
CA GLY A 104 37.76 27.03 5.83
C GLY A 104 38.30 25.61 5.63
N GLU A 105 39.01 25.08 6.62
CA GLU A 105 39.63 23.75 6.60
C GLU A 105 38.63 22.59 6.42
N ARG A 106 37.34 22.86 6.60
CA ARG A 106 36.25 21.88 6.42
C ARG A 106 35.85 21.69 4.96
N THR A 107 36.18 22.65 4.10
CA THR A 107 35.82 22.64 2.68
C THR A 107 36.45 21.44 1.96
N THR A 108 35.70 20.80 1.09
CA THR A 108 36.15 19.71 0.21
C THR A 108 35.56 19.90 -1.19
N ASP A 109 36.31 19.53 -2.23
CA ASP A 109 35.87 19.50 -3.63
C ASP A 109 34.93 18.29 -3.87
N PRO A 110 33.67 18.51 -4.32
CA PRO A 110 32.73 17.44 -4.63
C PRO A 110 33.20 16.50 -5.76
N LYS A 111 34.18 16.91 -6.58
CA LYS A 111 34.80 16.08 -7.62
C LYS A 111 36.08 15.38 -7.16
N GLY A 112 36.66 15.79 -6.03
CA GLY A 112 37.93 15.28 -5.51
C GLY A 112 37.78 14.69 -4.11
N ASP A 113 38.39 15.36 -3.12
CA ASP A 113 38.56 14.85 -1.76
C ASP A 113 37.24 14.50 -1.05
N TYR A 114 36.11 15.11 -1.41
CA TYR A 114 34.80 14.69 -0.90
C TYR A 114 34.47 13.23 -1.29
N ARG A 115 34.67 12.85 -2.55
CA ARG A 115 34.41 11.49 -3.05
C ARG A 115 35.36 10.49 -2.43
N ASP A 116 36.63 10.87 -2.30
CA ASP A 116 37.66 10.02 -1.72
C ASP A 116 37.39 9.75 -0.24
N ASN A 117 36.94 10.77 0.51
CA ASN A 117 36.51 10.60 1.89
C ASN A 117 35.32 9.62 2.00
N LEU A 118 34.31 9.74 1.13
CA LEU A 118 33.16 8.83 1.11
C LEU A 118 33.55 7.38 0.79
N ARG A 119 34.38 7.16 -0.23
CA ARG A 119 34.89 5.82 -0.58
C ARG A 119 35.63 5.19 0.59
N ARG A 120 36.48 5.97 1.26
CA ARG A 120 37.23 5.50 2.42
C ARG A 120 36.31 5.15 3.59
N PHE A 121 35.27 5.93 3.87
CA PHE A 121 34.28 5.58 4.89
C PHE A 121 33.59 4.24 4.56
N ILE A 122 33.19 4.04 3.30
CA ILE A 122 32.53 2.80 2.84
C ILE A 122 33.43 1.58 3.04
N GLU A 123 34.69 1.68 2.62
CA GLU A 123 35.67 0.59 2.73
C GLU A 123 35.89 0.20 4.19
N GLU A 124 36.12 1.18 5.06
CA GLU A 124 36.38 0.93 6.48
C GLU A 124 35.17 0.35 7.22
N VAL A 125 33.94 0.74 6.84
CA VAL A 125 32.72 0.09 7.38
C VAL A 125 32.63 -1.37 6.96
N ARG A 126 32.92 -1.69 5.68
CA ARG A 126 32.94 -3.07 5.19
C ARG A 126 34.04 -3.90 5.87
N THR A 127 35.22 -3.33 6.07
CA THR A 127 36.31 -3.98 6.80
C THR A 127 35.93 -4.30 8.25
N ALA A 128 35.14 -3.44 8.88
CA ALA A 128 34.59 -3.68 10.22
C ALA A 128 33.42 -4.68 10.26
N GLY A 129 33.00 -5.22 9.12
CA GLY A 129 31.87 -6.17 9.01
C GLY A 129 30.49 -5.52 8.91
N GLY A 130 30.41 -4.19 8.93
CA GLY A 130 29.15 -3.44 8.81
C GLY A 130 28.74 -3.14 7.37
N GLN A 131 27.49 -2.72 7.20
CA GLN A 131 26.94 -2.29 5.91
C GLN A 131 26.86 -0.75 5.84
N PRO A 132 27.59 -0.10 4.91
CA PRO A 132 27.48 1.34 4.73
C PRO A 132 26.16 1.69 4.00
N VAL A 133 25.58 2.82 4.36
CA VAL A 133 24.42 3.43 3.69
C VAL A 133 24.72 4.91 3.51
N LEU A 134 24.73 5.39 2.26
CA LEU A 134 24.93 6.82 2.00
C LEU A 134 23.59 7.55 2.02
N ILE A 135 23.60 8.79 2.51
CA ILE A 135 22.42 9.67 2.52
C ILE A 135 22.85 11.00 1.91
N THR A 136 22.11 11.48 0.91
CA THR A 136 22.35 12.80 0.33
C THR A 136 21.99 13.89 1.35
N SER A 137 22.71 15.02 1.37
CA SER A 137 22.39 16.12 2.29
C SER A 137 20.94 16.60 2.10
N VAL A 138 20.23 16.89 3.20
CA VAL A 138 18.88 17.48 3.13
C VAL A 138 18.90 18.84 2.41
N VAL A 139 17.81 19.19 1.72
CA VAL A 139 17.70 20.50 1.05
C VAL A 139 17.66 21.64 2.07
N ARG A 140 18.33 22.76 1.76
CA ARG A 140 18.09 24.00 2.50
C ARG A 140 16.73 24.56 2.11
N ARG A 141 16.01 25.14 3.06
CA ARG A 141 14.67 25.73 2.83
C ARG A 141 14.74 27.12 2.19
N VAL A 142 15.59 27.29 1.16
CA VAL A 142 15.75 28.56 0.42
C VAL A 142 14.83 28.53 -0.80
N TYR A 143 13.91 29.48 -0.86
CA TYR A 143 12.93 29.59 -1.94
C TYR A 143 13.28 30.75 -2.87
N GLU A 144 13.20 30.50 -4.17
CA GLU A 144 13.23 31.51 -5.22
C GLU A 144 11.99 31.30 -6.11
N ASN A 145 11.21 32.36 -6.34
CA ASN A 145 9.97 32.30 -7.12
C ASN A 145 9.00 31.18 -6.67
N GLY A 146 8.88 30.98 -5.35
CA GLY A 146 8.00 29.98 -4.75
C GLY A 146 8.48 28.52 -4.86
N LYS A 147 9.72 28.28 -5.32
CA LYS A 147 10.31 26.94 -5.43
C LYS A 147 11.63 26.85 -4.68
N LEU A 148 11.89 25.69 -4.10
CA LEU A 148 13.18 25.40 -3.47
C LEU A 148 14.31 25.37 -4.49
N VAL A 149 15.40 26.06 -4.15
CA VAL A 149 16.66 26.03 -4.88
C VAL A 149 17.76 25.43 -4.00
N SER A 150 18.80 24.88 -4.63
CA SER A 150 19.86 24.18 -3.91
C SER A 150 21.23 24.43 -4.50
N THR A 151 22.15 24.85 -3.64
CA THR A 151 23.59 24.92 -3.92
C THR A 151 24.32 23.61 -3.62
N LEU A 152 23.60 22.59 -3.12
CA LEU A 152 24.18 21.32 -2.67
C LEU A 152 24.25 20.26 -3.77
N TRP A 153 23.66 20.52 -4.94
CA TRP A 153 23.61 19.56 -6.06
C TRP A 153 24.95 18.89 -6.39
N PRO A 154 26.09 19.60 -6.47
CA PRO A 154 27.38 18.95 -6.74
C PRO A 154 27.76 17.86 -5.72
N TYR A 155 27.42 18.05 -4.45
CA TYR A 155 27.68 17.08 -3.38
C TYR A 155 26.66 15.94 -3.39
N VAL A 156 25.41 16.24 -3.75
CA VAL A 156 24.33 15.24 -3.93
C VAL A 156 24.68 14.28 -5.06
N GLU A 157 25.13 14.82 -6.20
CA GLU A 157 25.60 14.05 -7.36
C GLU A 157 26.81 13.19 -7.01
N ALA A 158 27.79 13.75 -6.29
CA ALA A 158 28.94 13.01 -5.81
C ALA A 158 28.56 11.81 -4.92
N VAL A 159 27.60 11.97 -4.01
CA VAL A 159 27.10 10.87 -3.16
C VAL A 159 26.45 9.77 -4.02
N LYS A 160 25.60 10.14 -4.98
CA LYS A 160 24.94 9.19 -5.88
C LYS A 160 25.93 8.43 -6.75
N GLU A 161 26.90 9.13 -7.33
CA GLU A 161 27.96 8.52 -8.14
C GLU A 161 28.82 7.56 -7.32
N VAL A 162 29.26 7.95 -6.12
CA VAL A 162 30.04 7.06 -5.24
C VAL A 162 29.22 5.85 -4.82
N GLY A 163 27.95 6.03 -4.45
CA GLY A 163 27.06 4.92 -4.10
C GLY A 163 26.87 3.93 -5.25
N GLN A 164 26.67 4.44 -6.47
CA GLN A 164 26.60 3.61 -7.68
C GLN A 164 27.91 2.87 -7.95
N GLN A 165 29.05 3.56 -7.92
CA GLN A 165 30.38 2.98 -8.18
C GLN A 165 30.73 1.90 -7.16
N MET A 166 30.47 2.17 -5.88
CA MET A 166 30.83 1.27 -4.79
C MET A 166 29.76 0.22 -4.49
N LYS A 167 28.62 0.27 -5.21
CA LYS A 167 27.45 -0.60 -4.98
C LYS A 167 26.96 -0.55 -3.53
N VAL A 168 26.66 0.67 -3.07
CA VAL A 168 26.17 0.96 -1.72
C VAL A 168 24.79 1.60 -1.82
N PRO A 169 23.81 1.21 -0.97
CA PRO A 169 22.51 1.87 -0.93
C PRO A 169 22.62 3.38 -0.73
N VAL A 170 21.82 4.15 -1.48
CA VAL A 170 21.77 5.62 -1.38
C VAL A 170 20.36 6.10 -1.09
N ILE A 171 20.15 6.70 0.08
CA ILE A 171 18.92 7.42 0.40
C ILE A 171 19.01 8.84 -0.16
N ASP A 172 18.25 9.12 -1.20
CA ASP A 172 18.18 10.45 -1.80
C ASP A 172 17.28 11.41 -1.00
N LEU A 173 17.73 11.74 0.22
CA LEU A 173 17.03 12.67 1.12
C LEU A 173 16.93 14.08 0.52
N HIS A 174 17.90 14.51 -0.27
CA HIS A 174 17.87 15.81 -0.95
C HIS A 174 16.65 15.95 -1.84
N GLN A 175 16.46 15.02 -2.79
CA GLN A 175 15.32 15.05 -3.70
C GLN A 175 14.00 14.92 -2.96
N ARG A 176 13.95 14.06 -1.92
CA ARG A 176 12.73 13.84 -1.13
C ARG A 176 12.33 15.07 -0.32
N SER A 177 13.28 15.69 0.36
CA SER A 177 13.03 16.93 1.12
C SER A 177 12.72 18.13 0.21
N LEU A 178 13.34 18.20 -0.99
CA LEU A 178 13.01 19.22 -2.00
C LEU A 178 11.59 19.07 -2.53
N TRP A 179 11.18 17.84 -2.86
CA TRP A 179 9.81 17.57 -3.27
C TRP A 179 8.83 17.96 -2.16
N PHE A 180 9.07 17.50 -0.94
CA PHE A 180 8.22 17.79 0.23
C PHE A 180 8.07 19.29 0.44
N GLY A 181 9.18 20.04 0.44
CA GLY A 181 9.13 21.47 0.67
C GLY A 181 8.46 22.26 -0.45
N ASN A 182 8.51 21.78 -1.70
CA ASN A 182 7.75 22.35 -2.81
C ASN A 182 6.25 22.04 -2.73
N GLN A 183 5.88 20.86 -2.23
CA GLN A 183 4.46 20.50 -2.04
C GLN A 183 3.82 21.32 -0.91
N MET A 184 4.52 21.47 0.21
CA MET A 184 3.95 22.12 1.39
C MET A 184 4.07 23.65 1.36
N GLY A 185 5.04 24.18 0.61
CA GLY A 185 5.28 25.61 0.49
C GLY A 185 6.05 26.23 1.66
N GLU A 186 6.62 27.40 1.42
CA GLU A 186 7.59 28.06 2.31
C GLU A 186 7.07 28.29 3.73
N LYS A 187 5.88 28.89 3.87
CA LYS A 187 5.30 29.20 5.19
C LYS A 187 5.12 27.95 6.06
N PHE A 188 4.75 26.82 5.44
CA PHE A 188 4.63 25.56 6.15
C PHE A 188 6.00 25.05 6.58
N CYS A 189 6.97 25.05 5.68
CA CYS A 189 8.32 24.56 5.95
C CYS A 189 9.07 25.37 7.01
N LEU A 190 8.79 26.67 7.15
CA LEU A 190 9.38 27.51 8.20
C LEU A 190 8.92 27.14 9.62
N ARG A 191 7.73 26.54 9.78
CA ARG A 191 7.27 26.03 11.09
C ARG A 191 8.14 24.91 11.66
N TYR A 192 8.98 24.31 10.82
CA TYR A 192 9.91 23.24 11.19
C TYR A 192 11.35 23.73 11.39
N ALA A 193 11.58 25.04 11.28
CA ALA A 193 12.86 25.66 11.60
C ALA A 193 12.94 26.00 13.10
N PRO A 194 14.15 26.05 13.68
CA PRO A 194 14.34 26.47 15.08
C PRO A 194 14.19 27.98 15.27
N SER A 195 14.14 28.76 14.18
CA SER A 195 13.87 30.20 14.16
C SER A 195 13.47 30.63 12.74
N ASP A 196 12.85 31.80 12.61
CA ASP A 196 12.35 32.34 11.33
C ASP A 196 13.45 32.67 10.31
N THR A 197 14.73 32.67 10.71
CA THR A 197 15.88 32.97 9.82
C THR A 197 16.71 31.73 9.50
N ASP A 198 16.54 30.61 10.22
CA ASP A 198 17.34 29.41 9.97
C ASP A 198 16.75 28.55 8.84
N ARG A 199 17.47 28.53 7.71
CA ARG A 199 17.08 27.78 6.50
C ARG A 199 17.68 26.38 6.42
N THR A 200 18.53 25.98 7.38
CA THR A 200 19.25 24.70 7.34
C THR A 200 18.77 23.76 8.44
N HIS A 201 18.74 24.22 9.70
CA HIS A 201 18.51 23.34 10.85
C HIS A 201 17.04 23.18 11.21
N PHE A 202 16.70 22.23 12.07
CA PHE A 202 15.31 21.91 12.40
C PHE A 202 15.00 22.18 13.87
N ASN A 203 13.74 22.46 14.17
CA ASN A 203 13.21 22.18 15.50
C ASN A 203 12.92 20.66 15.65
N LYS A 204 12.46 20.20 16.81
CA LYS A 204 12.19 18.77 17.05
C LYS A 204 11.19 18.16 16.06
N GLU A 205 10.09 18.84 15.77
CA GLU A 205 9.09 18.37 14.81
C GLU A 205 9.67 18.28 13.39
N GLY A 206 10.48 19.27 13.00
CA GLY A 206 11.18 19.26 11.72
C GLY A 206 12.19 18.13 11.61
N ALA A 207 12.95 17.90 12.68
CA ALA A 207 13.89 16.79 12.78
C ALA A 207 13.18 15.44 12.67
N ARG A 208 12.03 15.28 13.35
CA ARG A 208 11.20 14.07 13.27
C ARG A 208 10.66 13.84 11.86
N MET A 209 10.21 14.90 11.20
CA MET A 209 9.75 14.83 9.81
C MET A 209 10.85 14.41 8.84
N ILE A 210 12.06 14.97 8.98
CA ILE A 210 13.21 14.55 8.16
C ILE A 210 13.66 13.12 8.52
N ALA A 211 13.63 12.74 9.79
CA ALA A 211 13.93 11.38 10.23
C ALA A 211 12.95 10.37 9.65
N ARG A 212 11.67 10.74 9.53
CA ARG A 212 10.67 9.96 8.80
C ARG A 212 11.08 9.76 7.35
N LEU A 213 11.46 10.81 6.62
CA LEU A 213 11.93 10.69 5.23
C LEU A 213 13.16 9.78 5.10
N VAL A 214 14.03 9.75 6.10
CA VAL A 214 15.18 8.82 6.15
C VAL A 214 14.71 7.39 6.41
N ALA A 215 13.83 7.15 7.39
CA ALA A 215 13.27 5.83 7.69
C ALA A 215 12.51 5.26 6.48
N GLU A 216 11.77 6.11 5.79
CA GLU A 216 11.12 5.88 4.51
C GLU A 216 12.14 5.50 3.41
N GLY A 217 13.28 6.18 3.37
CA GLY A 217 14.42 5.81 2.53
C GLY A 217 15.01 4.44 2.88
N LEU A 218 15.20 4.13 4.17
CA LEU A 218 15.72 2.84 4.63
C LEU A 218 14.80 1.70 4.21
N ALA A 219 13.48 1.87 4.33
CA ALA A 219 12.51 0.87 3.86
C ALA A 219 12.72 0.55 2.36
N ARG A 220 13.06 1.55 1.55
CA ARG A 220 13.21 1.39 0.10
C ARG A 220 14.55 0.80 -0.28
N GLU A 221 15.64 1.39 0.22
CA GLU A 221 17.01 1.12 -0.23
C GLU A 221 17.71 0.02 0.58
N VAL A 222 17.18 -0.34 1.76
CA VAL A 222 17.73 -1.36 2.67
C VAL A 222 16.60 -2.30 3.14
N PRO A 223 16.09 -3.19 2.27
CA PRO A 223 14.92 -4.04 2.55
C PRO A 223 15.03 -4.86 3.85
N GLU A 224 16.25 -5.23 4.24
CA GLU A 224 16.57 -5.97 5.46
C GLU A 224 16.17 -5.21 6.74
N LEU A 225 16.06 -3.88 6.68
CA LEU A 225 15.63 -3.04 7.79
C LEU A 225 14.11 -2.91 7.91
N ARG A 226 13.32 -3.32 6.90
CA ARG A 226 11.84 -3.21 6.91
C ARG A 226 11.17 -3.80 8.14
N PRO A 227 11.56 -5.00 8.66
CA PRO A 227 10.91 -5.58 9.83
C PRO A 227 11.08 -4.74 11.11
N TYR A 228 12.10 -3.88 11.15
CA TYR A 228 12.42 -3.05 12.31
C TYR A 228 11.85 -1.63 12.20
N LEU A 229 11.31 -1.24 11.03
CA LEU A 229 10.81 0.10 10.75
C LEU A 229 9.37 0.31 11.21
N GLN A 230 9.09 1.48 11.79
CA GLN A 230 7.77 1.91 12.24
C GLN A 230 7.40 3.27 11.62
N LEU A 231 6.83 3.26 10.41
CA LEU A 231 6.46 4.48 9.67
C LEU A 231 5.05 5.02 9.99
N LEU A 232 4.20 4.17 10.56
CA LEU A 232 2.91 4.55 11.13
C LEU A 232 3.00 4.60 12.65
N PRO A 233 2.22 5.47 13.32
CA PRO A 233 2.17 5.47 14.77
C PRO A 233 1.80 4.07 15.27
N PRO A 234 2.36 3.62 16.41
CA PRO A 234 1.96 2.37 17.03
C PRO A 234 0.44 2.32 17.20
N PRO A 235 -0.21 1.14 17.08
CA PRO A 235 -1.56 0.88 17.60
C PRO A 235 -1.85 1.69 18.86
N PRO A 236 -2.93 2.49 18.92
CA PRO A 236 -3.28 3.09 20.18
C PRO A 236 -3.54 1.92 21.12
N LYS A 237 -3.19 2.09 22.40
CA LYS A 237 -3.49 1.04 23.38
C LYS A 237 -5.00 0.76 23.35
N GLY A 238 -5.37 -0.51 23.27
CA GLY A 238 -6.78 -0.92 23.28
C GLY A 238 -7.52 -0.88 21.94
N LEU A 239 -6.84 -1.02 20.79
CA LEU A 239 -7.58 -1.31 19.54
C LEU A 239 -8.53 -2.49 19.75
N PRO A 240 -9.78 -2.43 19.24
CA PRO A 240 -10.77 -3.49 19.39
C PRO A 240 -10.49 -4.68 18.45
N TYR A 241 -9.33 -4.72 17.81
CA TYR A 241 -8.91 -5.80 16.92
C TYR A 241 -7.39 -5.98 16.90
N GLU A 242 -6.98 -7.11 16.34
CA GLU A 242 -5.62 -7.42 15.92
C GLU A 242 -5.60 -7.75 14.42
N VAL A 243 -4.48 -7.49 13.76
CA VAL A 243 -4.30 -7.82 12.34
C VAL A 243 -3.31 -8.97 12.24
N LYS A 244 -3.74 -10.08 11.65
CA LYS A 244 -2.89 -11.21 11.30
C LYS A 244 -2.81 -11.31 9.77
N LEU A 245 -1.64 -11.03 9.21
CA LEU A 245 -1.40 -11.16 7.78
C LEU A 245 -1.00 -12.60 7.44
N GLU A 246 -1.69 -13.21 6.48
CA GLU A 246 -1.37 -14.53 5.96
C GLU A 246 -1.10 -14.46 4.46
N THR A 247 -0.05 -15.16 4.01
CA THR A 247 0.22 -15.42 2.60
C THR A 247 -0.44 -16.74 2.22
N VAL A 248 -1.45 -16.65 1.36
CA VAL A 248 -2.26 -17.81 0.92
C VAL A 248 -1.53 -18.61 -0.16
N THR A 249 -0.93 -17.92 -1.12
CA THR A 249 -0.03 -18.50 -2.14
C THR A 249 0.95 -17.43 -2.59
N SER A 250 2.10 -17.84 -3.10
CA SER A 250 3.09 -16.95 -3.70
C SER A 250 3.79 -17.60 -4.88
N GLY A 251 4.59 -16.82 -5.61
CA GLY A 251 5.29 -17.23 -6.81
C GLY A 251 4.61 -16.74 -8.08
N TYR A 252 5.42 -16.34 -9.06
CA TYR A 252 4.95 -15.85 -10.34
C TYR A 252 5.94 -16.22 -11.47
N ASP A 253 5.42 -16.45 -12.68
CA ASP A 253 6.11 -17.13 -13.78
C ASP A 253 6.75 -16.20 -14.83
N GLY A 254 6.82 -14.88 -14.57
CA GLY A 254 7.27 -13.90 -15.56
C GLY A 254 6.21 -13.49 -16.59
N LYS A 255 5.09 -14.22 -16.72
CA LYS A 255 4.12 -14.09 -17.82
C LYS A 255 2.71 -13.77 -17.37
N THR A 256 2.28 -14.36 -16.26
CA THR A 256 0.98 -14.19 -15.64
C THR A 256 1.12 -13.92 -14.15
N CYS A 257 0.12 -13.27 -13.57
CA CYS A 257 0.02 -13.10 -12.13
C CYS A 257 -1.44 -13.28 -11.66
N TRP A 258 -1.61 -13.72 -10.42
CA TRP A 258 -2.87 -13.74 -9.71
C TRP A 258 -3.34 -12.32 -9.41
N VAL A 259 -4.59 -12.05 -9.72
CA VAL A 259 -5.31 -10.82 -9.39
C VAL A 259 -6.70 -11.16 -8.86
N HIS A 260 -7.34 -10.16 -8.28
CA HIS A 260 -8.71 -10.24 -7.77
C HIS A 260 -8.96 -11.43 -6.82
N PRO A 261 -8.09 -11.66 -5.80
CA PRO A 261 -8.48 -12.56 -4.73
C PRO A 261 -9.66 -11.96 -3.98
N ARG A 262 -10.76 -12.71 -3.96
CA ARG A 262 -12.05 -12.32 -3.41
C ARG A 262 -12.62 -13.50 -2.63
N ALA A 263 -12.76 -13.34 -1.33
CA ALA A 263 -13.31 -14.39 -0.48
C ALA A 263 -14.82 -14.23 -0.27
N GLY A 264 -15.48 -15.35 -0.05
CA GLY A 264 -16.81 -15.43 0.55
C GLY A 264 -16.83 -16.51 1.61
N ALA A 265 -17.51 -16.25 2.72
CA ALA A 265 -17.60 -17.18 3.83
C ALA A 265 -18.98 -17.86 3.86
N ILE A 266 -18.99 -19.17 3.95
CA ILE A 266 -20.17 -20.00 4.16
C ILE A 266 -20.28 -20.21 5.68
N PRO A 267 -21.37 -19.76 6.32
CA PRO A 267 -21.52 -19.87 7.78
C PRO A 267 -21.56 -21.32 8.26
N GLY A 268 -20.96 -21.57 9.41
CA GLY A 268 -20.93 -22.85 10.12
C GLY A 268 -20.24 -22.68 11.48
N PRO A 269 -20.18 -23.73 12.32
CA PRO A 269 -19.43 -23.67 13.59
C PRO A 269 -17.98 -23.24 13.40
N THR A 270 -17.37 -23.72 12.32
CA THR A 270 -16.18 -23.13 11.70
C THR A 270 -16.58 -22.71 10.29
N PRO A 271 -16.53 -21.41 9.96
CA PRO A 271 -16.86 -20.95 8.62
C PRO A 271 -15.93 -21.55 7.56
N THR A 272 -16.51 -22.00 6.45
CA THR A 272 -15.76 -22.35 5.25
C THR A 272 -15.54 -21.08 4.42
N VAL A 273 -14.31 -20.80 4.01
CA VAL A 273 -13.98 -19.65 3.16
C VAL A 273 -13.61 -20.13 1.77
N VAL A 274 -14.32 -19.65 0.76
CA VAL A 274 -14.01 -19.88 -0.65
C VAL A 274 -13.45 -18.59 -1.23
N MET A 275 -12.20 -18.63 -1.70
CA MET A 275 -11.53 -17.51 -2.34
C MET A 275 -11.47 -17.73 -3.84
N THR A 276 -12.05 -16.82 -4.63
CA THR A 276 -11.86 -16.79 -6.09
C THR A 276 -10.70 -15.88 -6.46
N MET A 277 -9.98 -16.20 -7.53
CA MET A 277 -8.93 -15.37 -8.12
C MET A 277 -8.76 -15.63 -9.63
N GLN A 278 -8.09 -14.74 -10.34
CA GLN A 278 -7.88 -14.86 -11.79
C GLN A 278 -6.42 -14.70 -12.16
N LYS A 279 -5.98 -15.45 -13.17
CA LYS A 279 -4.73 -15.11 -13.85
C LYS A 279 -4.95 -13.90 -14.74
N LEU A 280 -3.99 -12.98 -14.73
CA LEU A 280 -3.87 -11.84 -15.63
C LEU A 280 -2.63 -12.03 -16.51
N LEU A 281 -2.74 -11.76 -17.80
CA LEU A 281 -1.59 -11.70 -18.72
C LEU A 281 -0.79 -10.41 -18.52
N LEU A 282 0.50 -10.52 -18.17
CA LEU A 282 1.34 -9.36 -17.83
C LEU A 282 1.68 -8.45 -19.02
N THR A 283 1.63 -8.96 -20.25
CA THR A 283 1.86 -8.18 -21.47
C THR A 283 0.62 -7.41 -21.95
N GLY A 284 -0.57 -7.73 -21.42
CA GLY A 284 -1.83 -7.08 -21.76
C GLY A 284 -2.34 -6.18 -20.64
N SER A 285 -3.23 -5.24 -20.96
CA SER A 285 -3.99 -4.50 -19.93
C SER A 285 -5.31 -5.24 -19.68
N ASP A 286 -5.54 -5.68 -18.46
CA ASP A 286 -6.80 -6.29 -18.00
C ASP A 286 -7.25 -7.52 -18.81
N VAL A 287 -6.31 -8.36 -19.27
CA VAL A 287 -6.59 -9.63 -19.98
C VAL A 287 -6.65 -10.79 -18.98
N PHE A 288 -7.85 -11.07 -18.48
CA PHE A 288 -8.11 -12.09 -17.45
C PHE A 288 -8.47 -13.45 -18.04
N PHE A 289 -7.90 -14.52 -17.48
CA PHE A 289 -8.24 -15.91 -17.79
C PHE A 289 -9.42 -16.39 -16.94
N ALA A 290 -9.73 -17.70 -17.01
CA ALA A 290 -10.81 -18.29 -16.21
C ALA A 290 -10.63 -17.99 -14.71
N LEU A 291 -11.76 -17.88 -14.01
CA LEU A 291 -11.74 -17.84 -12.54
C LEU A 291 -11.24 -19.18 -12.00
N ASN A 292 -10.45 -19.06 -10.94
CA ASN A 292 -9.97 -20.15 -10.13
C ASN A 292 -10.51 -19.95 -8.72
N ASP A 293 -10.62 -21.03 -7.96
CA ASP A 293 -10.86 -20.92 -6.52
C ASP A 293 -9.93 -21.82 -5.71
N LEU A 294 -9.90 -21.52 -4.42
CA LEU A 294 -9.35 -22.35 -3.37
C LEU A 294 -10.21 -22.15 -2.13
N ARG A 295 -10.18 -23.14 -1.24
CA ARG A 295 -11.01 -23.16 -0.03
C ARG A 295 -10.18 -23.47 1.20
N THR A 296 -10.71 -23.03 2.34
CA THR A 296 -10.26 -23.44 3.67
C THR A 296 -11.48 -23.70 4.55
N ASP A 297 -11.41 -24.76 5.35
CA ASP A 297 -12.44 -25.16 6.32
C ASP A 297 -11.95 -25.01 7.77
N ASP A 298 -10.78 -24.39 7.95
CA ASP A 298 -10.09 -24.26 9.24
C ASP A 298 -9.53 -22.85 9.46
N LEU A 299 -10.18 -21.84 8.84
CA LEU A 299 -9.82 -20.42 8.93
C LEU A 299 -8.38 -20.15 8.48
N GLY A 300 -7.99 -20.70 7.34
CA GLY A 300 -6.72 -20.41 6.65
C GLY A 300 -5.52 -21.20 7.16
N ARG A 301 -5.69 -22.16 8.08
CA ARG A 301 -4.57 -23.02 8.52
C ARG A 301 -4.14 -23.97 7.40
N THR A 302 -5.09 -24.47 6.64
CA THR A 302 -4.85 -25.26 5.43
C THR A 302 -5.73 -24.75 4.28
N TRP A 303 -5.21 -24.91 3.06
CA TRP A 303 -5.88 -24.52 1.83
C TRP A 303 -5.93 -25.71 0.87
N SER A 304 -7.05 -25.83 0.15
CA SER A 304 -7.13 -26.76 -0.98
C SER A 304 -6.16 -26.36 -2.09
N PRO A 305 -5.80 -27.28 -3.00
CA PRO A 305 -5.20 -26.91 -4.27
C PRO A 305 -6.07 -25.89 -5.03
N ILE A 306 -5.42 -25.05 -5.82
CA ILE A 306 -6.09 -24.09 -6.71
C ILE A 306 -6.82 -24.88 -7.80
N LYS A 307 -8.13 -24.66 -7.93
CA LYS A 307 -8.99 -25.30 -8.94
C LYS A 307 -9.42 -24.29 -9.99
N GLN A 308 -9.15 -24.60 -11.24
CA GLN A 308 -9.58 -23.81 -12.40
C GLN A 308 -11.02 -24.17 -12.80
N HIS A 309 -11.85 -23.17 -13.12
CA HIS A 309 -13.27 -23.37 -13.48
C HIS A 309 -13.55 -23.01 -14.95
N ASP A 310 -12.83 -23.60 -15.90
CA ASP A 310 -12.97 -23.25 -17.33
C ASP A 310 -14.37 -23.50 -17.89
N GLN A 311 -15.02 -24.58 -17.47
CA GLN A 311 -16.31 -24.98 -18.03
C GLN A 311 -17.47 -24.10 -17.55
N THR A 312 -17.33 -23.49 -16.36
CA THR A 312 -18.42 -22.78 -15.68
C THR A 312 -18.13 -21.29 -15.58
N LEU A 313 -16.93 -20.94 -15.10
CA LEU A 313 -16.45 -19.58 -14.92
C LEU A 313 -15.41 -19.14 -15.98
N GLY A 314 -15.24 -19.91 -17.04
CA GLY A 314 -14.28 -19.62 -18.10
C GLY A 314 -14.74 -18.58 -19.12
N ARG A 315 -13.82 -18.31 -20.04
CA ARG A 315 -14.01 -17.46 -21.22
C ARG A 315 -15.01 -18.09 -22.18
N ARG A 316 -15.79 -17.28 -22.90
CA ARG A 316 -16.71 -17.70 -23.95
C ARG A 316 -16.35 -17.04 -25.27
N ASN A 317 -16.35 -17.82 -26.34
CA ASN A 317 -16.17 -17.31 -27.69
C ASN A 317 -17.48 -16.69 -28.19
N MET A 318 -17.36 -15.54 -28.86
CA MET A 318 -18.42 -14.85 -29.58
C MET A 318 -18.04 -14.74 -31.06
N PRO A 319 -18.99 -14.48 -31.98
CA PRO A 319 -18.68 -14.22 -33.38
C PRO A 319 -17.64 -13.10 -33.56
N GLY A 320 -16.80 -13.20 -34.61
CA GLY A 320 -15.80 -12.18 -34.94
C GLY A 320 -14.52 -12.23 -34.09
N ASP A 321 -14.14 -13.42 -33.62
CA ASP A 321 -12.95 -13.65 -32.77
C ASP A 321 -12.95 -12.84 -31.47
N ILE A 322 -14.16 -12.55 -30.97
CA ILE A 322 -14.36 -11.84 -29.70
C ILE A 322 -14.44 -12.87 -28.59
N ILE A 323 -13.73 -12.62 -27.50
CA ILE A 323 -13.81 -13.42 -26.28
C ILE A 323 -14.48 -12.59 -25.19
N VAL A 324 -15.48 -13.14 -24.51
CA VAL A 324 -16.06 -12.54 -23.31
C VAL A 324 -15.66 -13.34 -22.07
N ALA A 325 -15.28 -12.63 -21.01
CA ALA A 325 -14.93 -13.23 -19.72
C ALA A 325 -15.68 -12.54 -18.58
N ALA A 326 -16.03 -13.29 -17.53
CA ALA A 326 -16.35 -12.70 -16.24
C ALA A 326 -15.06 -12.27 -15.54
N CYS A 327 -15.05 -11.13 -14.85
CA CYS A 327 -13.93 -10.67 -14.02
C CYS A 327 -14.43 -9.82 -12.86
N ASP A 328 -13.49 -9.40 -11.99
CA ASP A 328 -13.80 -8.65 -10.77
C ASP A 328 -14.86 -9.32 -9.87
N PHE A 329 -14.82 -10.66 -9.86
CA PHE A 329 -15.86 -11.52 -9.32
C PHE A 329 -15.72 -11.69 -7.80
N THR A 330 -16.75 -11.31 -7.06
CA THR A 330 -16.75 -11.29 -5.58
C THR A 330 -17.82 -12.22 -5.01
N PRO A 331 -17.43 -13.34 -4.37
CA PRO A 331 -18.35 -14.21 -3.63
C PRO A 331 -18.91 -13.54 -2.38
N LYS A 332 -20.22 -13.70 -2.12
CA LYS A 332 -20.84 -13.33 -0.83
C LYS A 332 -22.01 -14.25 -0.51
N TRP A 333 -22.10 -14.66 0.75
CA TRP A 333 -23.17 -15.51 1.24
C TRP A 333 -24.49 -14.75 1.29
N HIS A 334 -25.51 -15.33 0.68
CA HIS A 334 -26.87 -14.83 0.73
C HIS A 334 -27.68 -15.68 1.72
N ALA A 335 -27.93 -15.12 2.90
CA ALA A 335 -28.53 -15.84 4.03
C ALA A 335 -29.92 -16.41 3.70
N LYS A 336 -30.76 -15.65 2.99
CA LYS A 336 -32.14 -16.06 2.68
C LYS A 336 -32.20 -17.29 1.78
N SER A 337 -31.28 -17.44 0.83
CA SER A 337 -31.24 -18.60 -0.08
C SER A 337 -30.32 -19.72 0.40
N GLY A 338 -29.46 -19.46 1.39
CA GLY A 338 -28.44 -20.40 1.83
C GLY A 338 -27.42 -20.73 0.74
N LYS A 339 -27.02 -19.73 -0.05
CA LYS A 339 -26.08 -19.92 -1.19
C LYS A 339 -24.98 -18.88 -1.17
N LEU A 340 -23.79 -19.29 -1.58
CA LEU A 340 -22.71 -18.37 -1.91
C LEU A 340 -22.92 -17.87 -3.35
N LEU A 341 -23.27 -16.59 -3.48
CA LEU A 341 -23.51 -15.92 -4.75
C LEU A 341 -22.32 -15.02 -5.08
N GLY A 342 -21.66 -15.28 -6.20
CA GLY A 342 -20.64 -14.39 -6.71
C GLY A 342 -21.18 -13.44 -7.77
N THR A 343 -20.71 -12.18 -7.72
CA THR A 343 -21.08 -11.12 -8.67
C THR A 343 -19.84 -10.41 -9.19
N GLY A 344 -19.82 -10.04 -10.46
CA GLY A 344 -18.74 -9.29 -11.08
C GLY A 344 -19.25 -8.53 -12.31
N HIS A 345 -18.39 -8.34 -13.30
CA HIS A 345 -18.82 -7.86 -14.61
C HIS A 345 -18.24 -8.70 -15.75
N THR A 346 -18.63 -8.40 -16.98
CA THR A 346 -18.02 -8.95 -18.19
C THR A 346 -16.98 -8.01 -18.78
N VAL A 347 -16.02 -8.57 -19.49
CA VAL A 347 -15.06 -7.84 -20.32
C VAL A 347 -14.89 -8.58 -21.63
N HIS A 348 -14.70 -7.81 -22.71
CA HIS A 348 -14.57 -8.33 -24.06
C HIS A 348 -13.14 -8.10 -24.55
N TYR A 349 -12.59 -9.10 -25.23
CA TYR A 349 -11.27 -9.07 -25.83
C TYR A 349 -11.34 -9.37 -27.31
N GLN A 350 -10.44 -8.75 -28.06
CA GLN A 350 -10.07 -9.18 -29.40
C GLN A 350 -8.55 -9.12 -29.51
N ASN A 351 -7.91 -10.21 -29.95
CA ASN A 351 -6.45 -10.33 -30.02
C ASN A 351 -5.73 -9.97 -28.70
N ASP A 352 -6.25 -10.49 -27.57
CA ASP A 352 -5.76 -10.20 -26.21
C ASP A 352 -5.68 -8.70 -25.88
N LYS A 353 -6.63 -7.91 -26.41
CA LYS A 353 -6.82 -6.50 -26.05
C LYS A 353 -8.26 -6.24 -25.65
N VAL A 354 -8.44 -5.49 -24.56
CA VAL A 354 -9.76 -5.09 -24.09
C VAL A 354 -10.46 -4.21 -25.12
N MET A 355 -11.71 -4.53 -25.40
CA MET A 355 -12.59 -3.73 -26.24
C MET A 355 -13.43 -2.79 -25.35
N HIS A 356 -13.04 -1.52 -25.27
CA HIS A 356 -13.71 -0.55 -24.39
C HIS A 356 -15.10 -0.12 -24.86
N ASP A 357 -15.41 -0.30 -26.14
CA ASP A 357 -16.69 0.10 -26.76
C ASP A 357 -17.75 -1.01 -26.76
N GLN A 358 -17.45 -2.16 -26.17
CA GLN A 358 -18.39 -3.28 -26.08
C GLN A 358 -19.31 -3.17 -24.85
N LYS A 359 -20.50 -3.78 -24.98
CA LYS A 359 -21.49 -3.83 -23.90
C LYS A 359 -20.92 -4.60 -22.71
N ARG A 360 -20.84 -3.95 -21.54
CA ARG A 360 -20.52 -4.60 -20.26
C ARG A 360 -21.80 -4.98 -19.55
N GLY A 361 -21.85 -6.18 -18.97
CA GLY A 361 -22.93 -6.63 -18.10
C GLY A 361 -22.43 -7.05 -16.72
N THR A 362 -23.34 -7.08 -15.75
CA THR A 362 -23.11 -7.67 -14.43
C THR A 362 -23.18 -9.20 -14.52
N SER A 363 -22.06 -9.88 -14.31
CA SER A 363 -22.00 -11.34 -14.29
C SER A 363 -22.30 -11.89 -12.90
N TYR A 364 -22.92 -13.07 -12.82
CA TYR A 364 -23.13 -13.76 -11.55
C TYR A 364 -23.08 -15.28 -11.70
N ALA A 365 -22.70 -15.99 -10.62
CA ALA A 365 -22.71 -17.44 -10.54
C ALA A 365 -22.93 -17.91 -9.09
N VAL A 366 -23.40 -19.13 -8.92
CA VAL A 366 -23.74 -19.70 -7.62
C VAL A 366 -22.82 -20.86 -7.31
N TYR A 367 -22.25 -20.88 -6.11
CA TYR A 367 -21.44 -22.00 -5.64
C TYR A 367 -22.33 -23.17 -5.19
N ASP A 368 -21.92 -24.37 -5.58
CA ASP A 368 -22.47 -25.63 -5.09
C ASP A 368 -21.51 -26.25 -4.07
N GLU A 369 -21.91 -26.19 -2.81
CA GLU A 369 -21.11 -26.69 -1.68
C GLU A 369 -20.85 -28.19 -1.74
N LYS A 370 -21.73 -29.00 -2.35
CA LYS A 370 -21.55 -30.46 -2.36
C LYS A 370 -20.51 -30.91 -3.38
N SER A 371 -20.48 -30.25 -4.54
CA SER A 371 -19.58 -30.58 -5.65
C SER A 371 -18.36 -29.66 -5.74
N HIS A 372 -18.27 -28.66 -4.85
CA HIS A 372 -17.21 -27.64 -4.82
C HIS A 372 -16.99 -27.01 -6.19
N THR A 373 -18.08 -26.62 -6.84
CA THR A 373 -18.07 -26.03 -8.19
C THR A 373 -18.99 -24.84 -8.26
N TRP A 374 -18.84 -24.05 -9.31
CA TRP A 374 -19.71 -22.93 -9.62
C TRP A 374 -20.68 -23.29 -10.74
N SER A 375 -21.88 -22.73 -10.71
CA SER A 375 -22.75 -22.73 -11.90
C SER A 375 -22.06 -22.00 -13.06
N PRO A 376 -22.39 -22.30 -14.33
CA PRO A 376 -22.02 -21.43 -15.44
C PRO A 376 -22.46 -19.99 -15.18
N TRP A 377 -21.58 -19.01 -15.41
CA TRP A 377 -21.93 -17.62 -15.12
C TRP A 377 -23.07 -17.12 -16.02
N ALA A 378 -24.00 -16.38 -15.45
CA ALA A 378 -25.07 -15.70 -16.18
C ALA A 378 -24.83 -14.18 -16.14
N THR A 379 -25.57 -13.43 -16.94
CA THR A 379 -25.58 -11.97 -16.90
C THR A 379 -26.91 -11.51 -16.32
N LEU A 380 -26.89 -10.57 -15.38
CA LEU A 380 -28.08 -9.93 -14.85
C LEU A 380 -28.79 -9.19 -15.98
N GLU A 381 -30.09 -9.44 -16.15
CA GLU A 381 -30.91 -8.66 -17.06
C GLU A 381 -31.12 -7.26 -16.48
N MET A 382 -30.60 -6.26 -17.17
CA MET A 382 -30.70 -4.85 -16.80
C MET A 382 -31.96 -4.21 -17.42
N PRO A 383 -32.54 -3.16 -16.79
CA PRO A 383 -33.55 -2.33 -17.43
C PRO A 383 -33.08 -1.87 -18.83
N LYS A 384 -34.01 -1.83 -19.80
CA LYS A 384 -33.73 -1.45 -21.19
C LYS A 384 -33.55 0.07 -21.36
N GLU A 385 -32.68 0.66 -20.56
CA GLU A 385 -32.32 2.08 -20.62
C GLU A 385 -30.96 2.26 -21.31
N ALA A 386 -30.84 3.26 -22.18
CA ALA A 386 -29.61 3.53 -22.93
C ALA A 386 -28.40 3.82 -22.01
N LYS A 387 -28.65 4.35 -20.80
CA LYS A 387 -27.61 4.63 -19.80
C LYS A 387 -26.88 3.37 -19.33
N PHE A 388 -27.48 2.18 -19.45
CA PHE A 388 -26.88 0.90 -19.04
C PHE A 388 -26.14 0.16 -20.17
N PHE A 389 -25.69 0.87 -21.20
CA PHE A 389 -24.88 0.27 -22.26
C PHE A 389 -23.60 -0.39 -21.70
N ASN A 390 -22.89 0.28 -20.81
CA ASN A 390 -21.76 -0.31 -20.08
C ASN A 390 -22.12 -0.27 -18.60
N SER A 391 -22.53 -1.40 -18.02
CA SER A 391 -22.95 -1.48 -16.62
C SER A 391 -22.44 -2.75 -15.96
N GLY A 392 -21.84 -2.64 -14.77
CA GLY A 392 -21.25 -3.79 -14.09
C GLY A 392 -21.11 -3.64 -12.58
N ALA A 393 -21.10 -4.78 -11.89
CA ALA A 393 -20.86 -4.92 -10.46
C ALA A 393 -19.43 -5.46 -10.18
N GLY A 394 -18.43 -5.01 -10.93
CA GLY A 394 -17.04 -5.42 -10.72
C GLY A 394 -16.37 -4.65 -9.58
N CYS A 395 -15.78 -5.35 -8.62
CA CYS A 395 -15.13 -4.77 -7.45
C CYS A 395 -16.05 -3.88 -6.60
N VAL A 396 -17.30 -4.27 -6.49
CA VAL A 396 -18.27 -3.58 -5.64
C VAL A 396 -18.48 -4.37 -4.35
N GLN A 397 -18.95 -3.71 -3.29
CA GLN A 397 -19.42 -4.39 -2.08
C GLN A 397 -20.93 -4.19 -2.00
N ARG A 398 -21.67 -5.31 -2.04
CA ARG A 398 -23.14 -5.32 -1.92
C ARG A 398 -23.59 -5.50 -0.47
N PHE A 399 -24.84 -5.14 -0.22
CA PHE A 399 -25.51 -5.39 1.05
C PHE A 399 -26.79 -6.20 0.82
N ASP A 400 -27.00 -7.24 1.64
CA ASP A 400 -28.18 -8.11 1.54
C ASP A 400 -29.12 -7.74 2.70
N LEU A 401 -30.36 -7.34 2.39
CA LEU A 401 -31.40 -6.94 3.36
C LEU A 401 -31.96 -8.16 4.10
N GLU A 402 -32.55 -7.95 5.27
CA GLU A 402 -33.15 -9.02 6.09
C GLU A 402 -34.24 -9.82 5.35
N ASN A 403 -34.97 -9.17 4.44
CA ASN A 403 -35.99 -9.83 3.63
C ASN A 403 -35.40 -10.72 2.51
N GLY A 404 -34.07 -10.66 2.27
CA GLY A 404 -33.38 -11.37 1.20
C GLY A 404 -33.27 -10.61 -0.12
N ASP A 405 -33.66 -9.33 -0.16
CA ASP A 405 -33.33 -8.49 -1.30
C ASP A 405 -31.86 -8.06 -1.23
N ILE A 406 -31.22 -7.94 -2.38
CA ILE A 406 -29.84 -7.54 -2.52
C ILE A 406 -29.79 -6.10 -3.00
N LEU A 407 -29.13 -5.23 -2.24
CA LEU A 407 -28.69 -3.91 -2.68
C LEU A 407 -27.35 -4.05 -3.39
N LEU A 408 -27.39 -4.09 -4.73
CA LEU A 408 -26.25 -4.29 -5.59
C LEU A 408 -25.84 -2.96 -6.24
N PRO A 409 -24.82 -2.28 -5.73
CA PRO A 409 -24.33 -1.08 -6.38
C PRO A 409 -23.63 -1.44 -7.70
N VAL A 410 -23.90 -0.65 -8.74
CA VAL A 410 -23.30 -0.79 -10.07
C VAL A 410 -22.77 0.55 -10.54
N TYR A 411 -21.74 0.52 -11.38
CA TYR A 411 -21.32 1.71 -12.12
C TYR A 411 -21.61 1.51 -13.61
N PHE A 412 -22.04 2.59 -14.24
CA PHE A 412 -22.54 2.54 -15.59
C PHE A 412 -22.23 3.80 -16.39
N LYS A 413 -22.31 3.68 -17.72
CA LYS A 413 -22.35 4.81 -18.64
C LYS A 413 -23.06 4.41 -19.94
N GLY A 414 -23.68 5.39 -20.59
CA GLY A 414 -24.24 5.22 -21.93
C GLY A 414 -23.17 5.04 -22.99
N GLN A 415 -23.61 4.69 -24.19
CA GLN A 415 -22.71 4.58 -25.34
C GLN A 415 -22.19 5.98 -25.72
N GLY A 416 -20.86 6.13 -25.82
CA GLY A 416 -20.21 7.42 -26.10
C GLY A 416 -20.06 8.34 -24.88
N ASP A 417 -20.69 8.03 -23.75
CA ASP A 417 -20.54 8.81 -22.53
C ASP A 417 -19.11 8.76 -21.99
N LYS A 418 -18.63 9.92 -21.52
CA LYS A 418 -17.29 10.09 -20.96
C LYS A 418 -17.19 9.59 -19.52
N TYR A 419 -18.19 9.87 -18.69
CA TYR A 419 -18.14 9.66 -17.24
C TYR A 419 -19.00 8.47 -16.83
N TYR A 420 -18.46 7.61 -15.97
CA TYR A 420 -19.23 6.65 -15.22
C TYR A 420 -20.05 7.33 -14.13
N SER A 421 -21.26 6.84 -13.94
CA SER A 421 -22.17 7.15 -12.85
C SER A 421 -22.37 5.90 -11.99
N VAL A 422 -22.84 6.07 -10.75
CA VAL A 422 -23.17 4.96 -9.84
C VAL A 422 -24.67 4.98 -9.52
N THR A 423 -25.30 3.82 -9.44
CA THR A 423 -26.63 3.64 -8.84
C THR A 423 -26.64 2.35 -8.03
N VAL A 424 -27.61 2.21 -7.11
CA VAL A 424 -27.83 0.97 -6.37
C VAL A 424 -29.06 0.28 -6.92
N LEU A 425 -28.88 -0.96 -7.40
CA LEU A 425 -29.98 -1.82 -7.83
C LEU A 425 -30.56 -2.53 -6.61
N ARG A 426 -31.88 -2.66 -6.54
CA ARG A 426 -32.55 -3.63 -5.67
C ARG A 426 -32.80 -4.89 -6.49
N CYS A 427 -32.29 -6.02 -6.04
CA CYS A 427 -32.40 -7.30 -6.73
C CYS A 427 -33.02 -8.37 -5.83
N SER A 428 -33.80 -9.29 -6.41
CA SER A 428 -34.16 -10.55 -5.74
C SER A 428 -33.22 -11.67 -6.15
N PHE A 429 -32.96 -12.61 -5.25
CA PHE A 429 -32.21 -13.84 -5.56
C PHE A 429 -32.88 -15.07 -4.95
N ASP A 430 -33.26 -16.03 -5.80
CA ASP A 430 -33.98 -17.25 -5.39
C ASP A 430 -33.06 -18.46 -5.11
N GLY A 431 -31.75 -18.24 -5.09
CA GLY A 431 -30.74 -19.29 -4.97
C GLY A 431 -30.19 -19.79 -6.30
N LYS A 432 -30.77 -19.37 -7.44
CA LYS A 432 -30.30 -19.71 -8.78
C LYS A 432 -30.23 -18.48 -9.70
N THR A 433 -31.24 -17.63 -9.67
CA THR A 433 -31.43 -16.51 -10.60
C THR A 433 -31.46 -15.18 -9.85
N LEU A 434 -30.59 -14.26 -10.27
CA LEU A 434 -30.58 -12.87 -9.80
C LEU A 434 -31.45 -12.03 -10.75
N LYS A 435 -32.38 -11.25 -10.21
CA LYS A 435 -33.28 -10.37 -10.97
C LYS A 435 -33.26 -8.96 -10.43
N CYS A 436 -33.19 -7.97 -11.32
CA CYS A 436 -33.33 -6.56 -10.96
C CYS A 436 -34.81 -6.24 -10.73
N LEU A 437 -35.13 -5.65 -9.58
CA LEU A 437 -36.48 -5.21 -9.20
C LEU A 437 -36.66 -3.69 -9.35
N GLY A 438 -35.58 -2.93 -9.25
CA GLY A 438 -35.58 -1.47 -9.34
C GLY A 438 -34.20 -0.88 -9.07
N GLN A 439 -34.13 0.45 -9.06
CA GLN A 439 -32.88 1.19 -8.83
C GLN A 439 -33.13 2.46 -8.02
N GLY A 440 -32.07 2.95 -7.39
CA GLY A 440 -32.02 4.24 -6.72
C GLY A 440 -31.71 5.42 -7.64
N ASN A 441 -31.34 6.56 -7.05
CA ASN A 441 -30.89 7.73 -7.80
C ASN A 441 -29.49 7.52 -8.40
N ASP A 442 -29.16 8.32 -9.42
CA ASP A 442 -27.87 8.29 -10.09
C ASP A 442 -26.89 9.26 -9.41
N LEU A 443 -25.73 8.78 -9.00
CA LEU A 443 -24.61 9.56 -8.47
C LEU A 443 -23.62 9.87 -9.60
N LYS A 444 -23.28 11.15 -9.76
CA LYS A 444 -22.50 11.66 -10.89
C LYS A 444 -21.38 12.58 -10.43
N LEU A 445 -20.29 12.60 -11.21
CA LEU A 445 -19.18 13.52 -11.02
C LEU A 445 -18.48 13.74 -12.37
N GLU A 446 -18.33 14.99 -12.81
CA GLU A 446 -17.65 15.32 -14.06
C GLU A 446 -16.13 15.53 -13.86
N SER A 447 -15.47 14.52 -13.28
CA SER A 447 -14.02 14.53 -13.05
C SER A 447 -13.41 13.19 -13.43
N GLY A 448 -12.26 13.19 -14.12
CA GLY A 448 -11.59 11.97 -14.57
C GLY A 448 -12.54 11.08 -15.38
N ARG A 449 -12.70 9.82 -14.96
CA ARG A 449 -13.67 8.86 -15.50
C ARG A 449 -15.04 8.87 -14.82
N GLY A 450 -15.33 9.83 -13.95
CA GLY A 450 -16.55 9.86 -13.13
C GLY A 450 -16.41 9.05 -11.84
N VAL A 451 -17.52 8.55 -11.31
CA VAL A 451 -17.54 7.71 -10.09
C VAL A 451 -17.80 6.26 -10.46
N TYR A 452 -17.07 5.35 -9.82
CA TYR A 452 -17.13 3.92 -10.15
C TYR A 452 -16.64 3.05 -8.97
N GLU A 453 -16.75 1.73 -9.11
CA GLU A 453 -16.36 0.71 -8.11
C GLU A 453 -16.82 1.01 -6.66
N PRO A 454 -18.13 1.20 -6.44
CA PRO A 454 -18.67 1.56 -5.13
C PRO A 454 -18.64 0.44 -4.09
N SER A 455 -18.42 0.79 -2.82
CA SER A 455 -18.59 -0.11 -1.67
C SER A 455 -19.75 0.37 -0.79
N LEU A 456 -20.73 -0.51 -0.59
CA LEU A 456 -21.90 -0.28 0.26
C LEU A 456 -21.75 -0.99 1.61
N THR A 457 -22.15 -0.30 2.68
CA THR A 457 -22.40 -0.91 3.98
C THR A 457 -23.57 -0.25 4.71
N HIS A 458 -24.02 -0.89 5.79
CA HIS A 458 -25.05 -0.37 6.70
C HIS A 458 -24.51 -0.39 8.13
N TYR A 459 -24.64 0.73 8.83
CA TYR A 459 -24.19 0.87 10.21
C TYR A 459 -25.09 1.86 10.96
N GLN A 460 -25.57 1.45 12.15
CA GLN A 460 -26.42 2.28 13.02
C GLN A 460 -27.63 2.92 12.30
N GLY A 461 -28.35 2.15 11.49
CA GLY A 461 -29.58 2.59 10.81
C GLY A 461 -29.34 3.45 9.56
N LYS A 462 -28.11 3.54 9.07
CA LYS A 462 -27.74 4.37 7.92
C LYS A 462 -26.88 3.58 6.95
N PHE A 463 -27.08 3.83 5.65
CA PHE A 463 -26.26 3.29 4.58
C PHE A 463 -25.15 4.26 4.19
N TYR A 464 -23.98 3.71 3.90
CA TYR A 464 -22.78 4.45 3.51
C TYR A 464 -22.25 3.87 2.21
N LEU A 465 -21.91 4.75 1.26
CA LEU A 465 -21.43 4.35 -0.06
C LEU A 465 -20.12 5.09 -0.37
N THR A 466 -19.06 4.33 -0.61
CA THR A 466 -17.81 4.88 -1.14
C THR A 466 -17.88 4.98 -2.66
N LEU A 467 -17.13 5.90 -3.24
CA LEU A 467 -17.06 6.11 -4.68
C LEU A 467 -15.60 6.37 -5.08
N ARG A 468 -15.05 5.48 -5.90
CA ARG A 468 -13.73 5.68 -6.51
C ARG A 468 -13.84 6.72 -7.63
N ASN A 469 -12.83 7.58 -7.71
CA ASN A 469 -12.59 8.48 -8.83
C ASN A 469 -11.08 8.63 -9.08
N ASP A 470 -10.69 9.12 -10.26
CA ASP A 470 -9.28 9.22 -10.68
C ASP A 470 -8.48 10.29 -9.91
N THR A 471 -9.15 11.29 -9.35
CA THR A 471 -8.51 12.49 -8.78
C THR A 471 -8.59 12.57 -7.26
N ALA A 472 -9.69 12.08 -6.70
CA ALA A 472 -9.95 11.97 -5.26
C ALA A 472 -10.88 10.79 -5.01
N ALA A 473 -11.22 10.53 -3.76
CA ALA A 473 -12.22 9.55 -3.38
C ALA A 473 -13.36 10.21 -2.61
N TYR A 474 -14.55 9.63 -2.72
CA TYR A 474 -15.76 10.25 -2.21
C TYR A 474 -16.58 9.28 -1.37
N VAL A 475 -17.47 9.85 -0.57
CA VAL A 475 -18.45 9.14 0.25
C VAL A 475 -19.79 9.87 0.22
N THR A 476 -20.86 9.10 0.31
CA THR A 476 -22.22 9.61 0.52
C THR A 476 -23.00 8.65 1.40
N THR A 477 -24.20 9.05 1.80
CA THR A 477 -25.05 8.27 2.69
C THR A 477 -26.51 8.28 2.28
N SER A 478 -27.25 7.28 2.77
CA SER A 478 -28.67 7.08 2.51
C SER A 478 -29.37 6.51 3.74
N THR A 479 -30.67 6.74 3.87
CA THR A 479 -31.53 6.13 4.89
C THR A 479 -32.22 4.85 4.41
N ASP A 480 -32.34 4.63 3.10
CA ASP A 480 -33.03 3.48 2.50
C ASP A 480 -32.09 2.56 1.69
N GLY A 481 -30.85 2.98 1.47
CA GLY A 481 -29.84 2.24 0.73
C GLY A 481 -29.97 2.35 -0.79
N LEU A 482 -30.95 3.09 -1.29
CA LEU A 482 -31.22 3.32 -2.72
C LEU A 482 -31.02 4.79 -3.09
N ASN A 483 -31.55 5.72 -2.30
CA ASN A 483 -31.52 7.15 -2.55
C ASN A 483 -30.44 7.81 -1.71
N TYR A 484 -29.32 8.15 -2.34
CA TYR A 484 -28.16 8.75 -1.69
C TYR A 484 -28.15 10.26 -1.83
N GLY A 485 -27.67 10.93 -0.77
CA GLY A 485 -27.44 12.37 -0.77
C GLY A 485 -26.23 12.79 -1.63
N PRO A 486 -25.86 14.09 -1.57
CA PRO A 486 -24.67 14.61 -2.24
C PRO A 486 -23.39 13.87 -1.84
N ILE A 487 -22.49 13.70 -2.79
CA ILE A 487 -21.18 13.10 -2.56
C ILE A 487 -20.23 14.14 -1.96
N GLN A 488 -19.36 13.72 -1.04
CA GLN A 488 -18.32 14.57 -0.46
C GLN A 488 -16.95 13.89 -0.55
N PRO A 489 -15.86 14.65 -0.75
CA PRO A 489 -14.52 14.07 -0.77
C PRO A 489 -14.13 13.55 0.61
N TRP A 490 -13.34 12.49 0.64
CA TRP A 490 -12.79 11.98 1.89
C TRP A 490 -11.77 12.94 2.52
N GLN A 491 -11.88 13.12 3.83
CA GLN A 491 -10.95 13.90 4.64
C GLN A 491 -10.62 13.18 5.93
N PHE A 492 -9.48 13.55 6.53
CA PHE A 492 -9.22 13.28 7.94
C PHE A 492 -9.99 14.24 8.85
N GLU A 493 -10.11 13.91 10.13
CA GLU A 493 -10.80 14.77 11.12
C GLU A 493 -10.22 16.19 11.23
N ASP A 494 -8.91 16.33 11.01
CA ASP A 494 -8.21 17.62 10.95
C ASP A 494 -8.54 18.47 9.70
N GLY A 495 -9.38 17.95 8.80
CA GLY A 495 -9.81 18.60 7.55
C GLY A 495 -8.84 18.44 6.38
N SER A 496 -7.70 17.79 6.58
CA SER A 496 -6.77 17.50 5.49
C SER A 496 -7.29 16.41 4.55
N ASP A 497 -6.84 16.45 3.30
CA ASP A 497 -7.17 15.46 2.28
C ASP A 497 -6.74 14.05 2.71
N LEU A 498 -7.58 13.04 2.43
CA LEU A 498 -7.26 11.65 2.73
C LEU A 498 -6.06 11.16 1.89
N GLY A 499 -5.85 11.72 0.70
CA GLY A 499 -4.82 11.29 -0.24
C GLY A 499 -5.15 9.99 -0.97
N ASN A 500 -6.36 9.44 -0.82
CA ASN A 500 -6.87 8.32 -1.60
C ASN A 500 -7.39 8.82 -2.96
N TYR A 501 -6.94 8.19 -4.04
CA TYR A 501 -7.33 8.53 -5.41
C TYR A 501 -7.08 7.32 -6.33
N ASN A 502 -7.86 7.19 -7.41
CA ASN A 502 -7.69 6.20 -8.47
C ASN A 502 -7.63 4.73 -7.99
N THR A 503 -8.15 4.48 -6.79
CA THR A 503 -8.11 3.21 -6.05
C THR A 503 -9.42 3.01 -5.33
N GLN A 504 -9.73 1.77 -4.99
CA GLN A 504 -10.96 1.40 -4.30
C GLN A 504 -10.90 1.81 -2.83
N GLN A 505 -12.08 1.92 -2.23
CA GLN A 505 -12.25 1.90 -0.78
C GLN A 505 -13.32 0.88 -0.46
N HIS A 506 -13.07 0.03 0.54
CA HIS A 506 -14.08 -0.90 1.05
C HIS A 506 -14.36 -0.67 2.52
N TRP A 507 -15.61 -0.89 2.90
CA TRP A 507 -16.04 -0.85 4.28
C TRP A 507 -15.71 -2.15 5.01
N VAL A 508 -15.15 -2.01 6.19
CA VAL A 508 -15.15 -3.02 7.25
C VAL A 508 -16.10 -2.53 8.33
N THR A 509 -17.20 -3.24 8.55
CA THR A 509 -18.25 -2.84 9.49
C THR A 509 -18.32 -3.84 10.63
N HIS A 510 -18.27 -3.33 11.86
CA HIS A 510 -18.33 -4.13 13.08
C HIS A 510 -19.25 -3.45 14.10
N ASN A 511 -19.77 -4.19 15.08
CA ASN A 511 -20.66 -3.65 16.11
C ASN A 511 -20.03 -2.47 16.91
N HIS A 512 -18.70 -2.44 17.02
CA HIS A 512 -17.93 -1.42 17.75
C HIS A 512 -17.41 -0.28 16.87
N GLY A 513 -17.68 -0.29 15.56
CA GLY A 513 -17.25 0.81 14.71
C GLY A 513 -17.35 0.56 13.22
N LEU A 514 -17.26 1.66 12.49
CA LEU A 514 -17.19 1.71 11.04
C LEU A 514 -15.75 2.01 10.62
N TYR A 515 -15.19 1.19 9.73
CA TYR A 515 -13.81 1.30 9.29
C TYR A 515 -13.72 1.33 7.76
N LEU A 516 -12.77 2.11 7.27
CA LEU A 516 -12.48 2.23 5.84
C LEU A 516 -11.14 1.56 5.54
N VAL A 517 -11.13 0.67 4.55
CA VAL A 517 -9.91 0.09 3.99
C VAL A 517 -9.59 0.80 2.68
N TYR A 518 -8.37 1.32 2.54
CA TYR A 518 -7.96 2.16 1.43
C TYR A 518 -6.43 2.18 1.24
N ASN A 519 -5.97 2.76 0.13
CA ASN A 519 -4.57 3.17 -0.05
C ASN A 519 -4.49 4.70 -0.05
N ARG A 520 -3.35 5.32 0.24
CA ARG A 520 -3.21 6.77 0.06
C ARG A 520 -1.78 7.21 -0.18
N ARG A 521 -1.62 8.42 -0.72
CA ARG A 521 -0.34 9.14 -0.75
C ARG A 521 0.15 9.46 0.67
N GLY A 522 1.42 9.79 0.79
CA GLY A 522 2.02 10.18 2.07
C GLY A 522 2.24 9.00 3.02
N LEU A 523 2.41 7.80 2.43
CA LEU A 523 2.88 6.58 3.11
C LEU A 523 4.23 6.13 2.54
N ASN A 524 4.98 7.06 1.93
CA ASN A 524 6.23 6.80 1.22
C ASN A 524 6.13 5.71 0.17
N ASN A 525 5.15 5.89 -0.70
CA ASN A 525 4.78 4.94 -1.72
C ASN A 525 4.73 5.60 -3.08
N ASP A 526 5.45 6.71 -3.27
CA ASP A 526 5.50 7.42 -4.56
C ASP A 526 6.23 6.59 -5.64
N HIS A 527 7.05 5.60 -5.25
CA HIS A 527 7.62 4.62 -6.17
C HIS A 527 6.58 3.62 -6.69
N ILE A 528 5.40 3.57 -6.05
CA ILE A 528 4.33 2.64 -6.37
C ILE A 528 3.30 3.36 -7.24
N VAL A 529 3.01 2.78 -8.39
CA VAL A 529 2.03 3.32 -9.34
C VAL A 529 0.70 3.59 -8.64
N ARG A 530 0.26 4.86 -8.67
CA ARG A 530 -0.97 5.36 -8.04
C ARG A 530 -1.03 5.13 -6.51
N HIS A 531 0.11 4.93 -5.86
CA HIS A 531 0.21 4.73 -4.41
C HIS A 531 -0.65 3.55 -3.91
N ARG A 532 -0.78 2.50 -4.73
CA ARG A 532 -1.64 1.30 -4.50
C ARG A 532 -1.14 0.35 -3.41
N ALA A 533 -0.11 0.71 -2.67
CA ALA A 533 0.35 -0.04 -1.50
C ALA A 533 1.06 0.95 -0.55
N PRO A 534 1.10 0.72 0.77
CA PRO A 534 0.46 -0.37 1.49
C PRO A 534 -1.07 -0.24 1.50
N LEU A 535 -1.77 -1.32 1.87
CA LEU A 535 -3.20 -1.28 2.16
C LEU A 535 -3.40 -0.95 3.64
N VAL A 536 -4.17 0.08 3.94
CA VAL A 536 -4.41 0.55 5.31
C VAL A 536 -5.90 0.48 5.67
N MET A 537 -6.18 0.43 6.97
CA MET A 537 -7.52 0.54 7.55
C MET A 537 -7.53 1.58 8.67
N ALA A 538 -8.57 2.40 8.72
CA ALA A 538 -8.78 3.38 9.77
C ALA A 538 -10.26 3.48 10.15
N GLN A 539 -10.55 3.87 11.38
CA GLN A 539 -11.91 4.15 11.84
C GLN A 539 -12.46 5.42 11.17
N VAL A 540 -13.76 5.40 10.89
CA VAL A 540 -14.52 6.52 10.33
C VAL A 540 -15.49 7.01 11.39
N ASN A 541 -15.57 8.33 11.56
CA ASN A 541 -16.64 8.96 12.30
C ASN A 541 -17.92 8.96 11.44
N PRO A 542 -18.99 8.23 11.84
CA PRO A 542 -20.20 8.07 11.02
C PRO A 542 -21.01 9.36 10.85
N ASP A 543 -20.86 10.31 11.77
CA ASP A 543 -21.59 11.59 11.74
C ASP A 543 -20.94 12.57 10.77
N THR A 544 -19.60 12.66 10.80
CA THR A 544 -18.86 13.61 9.96
C THR A 544 -18.37 13.02 8.64
N LEU A 545 -18.37 11.69 8.51
CA LEU A 545 -17.77 10.93 7.39
C LEU A 545 -16.30 11.30 7.18
N LYS A 546 -15.56 11.40 8.28
CA LYS A 546 -14.12 11.69 8.27
C LYS A 546 -13.33 10.54 8.88
N VAL A 547 -12.13 10.34 8.38
CA VAL A 547 -11.22 9.29 8.85
C VAL A 547 -10.44 9.76 10.09
N ILE A 548 -10.42 8.92 11.12
CA ILE A 548 -9.69 9.18 12.37
C ILE A 548 -8.22 8.78 12.16
N ARG A 549 -7.36 9.75 11.80
CA ARG A 549 -5.96 9.52 11.40
C ARG A 549 -5.17 8.65 12.39
N SER A 550 -5.37 8.85 13.69
CA SER A 550 -4.64 8.12 14.75
C SER A 550 -4.90 6.62 14.76
N THR A 551 -6.02 6.17 14.16
CA THR A 551 -6.44 4.76 14.07
C THR A 551 -5.94 4.04 12.81
N GLU A 552 -5.26 4.73 11.89
CA GLU A 552 -4.81 4.16 10.62
C GLU A 552 -3.73 3.07 10.79
N ARG A 553 -4.00 1.85 10.34
CA ARG A 553 -3.10 0.69 10.44
C ARG A 553 -2.87 0.03 9.10
N ILE A 554 -1.63 -0.39 8.84
CA ILE A 554 -1.31 -1.23 7.68
C ILE A 554 -1.96 -2.60 7.89
N LEU A 555 -2.79 -3.01 6.93
CA LEU A 555 -3.30 -4.37 6.81
C LEU A 555 -2.34 -5.24 5.99
N VAL A 556 -1.86 -4.69 4.86
CA VAL A 556 -0.93 -5.36 3.96
C VAL A 556 0.21 -4.39 3.64
N PRO A 557 1.47 -4.71 4.01
CA PRO A 557 2.60 -3.83 3.73
C PRO A 557 2.88 -3.74 2.24
N GLU A 558 3.65 -2.75 1.83
CA GLU A 558 4.14 -2.66 0.45
C GLU A 558 5.45 -3.45 0.28
N ARG A 559 5.57 -4.16 -0.84
CA ARG A 559 6.79 -4.85 -1.27
C ARG A 559 7.24 -4.33 -2.63
N GLY A 560 7.22 -3.02 -2.82
CA GLY A 560 7.71 -2.32 -4.03
C GLY A 560 6.79 -2.35 -5.25
N VAL A 561 5.72 -3.14 -5.19
CA VAL A 561 4.73 -3.25 -6.27
C VAL A 561 3.36 -2.77 -5.80
N ARG A 562 2.52 -2.43 -6.77
CA ARG A 562 1.12 -2.08 -6.49
C ARG A 562 0.37 -3.30 -5.99
N LEU A 563 -0.53 -3.11 -5.03
CA LEU A 563 -1.53 -4.12 -4.71
C LEU A 563 -2.70 -4.02 -5.71
N GLY A 564 -3.30 -5.19 -5.96
CA GLY A 564 -4.50 -5.34 -6.76
C GLY A 564 -5.71 -4.62 -6.19
N ASN A 565 -6.81 -4.68 -6.93
CA ASN A 565 -8.12 -4.42 -6.34
C ASN A 565 -8.33 -5.42 -5.18
N PHE A 566 -8.89 -4.99 -4.05
CA PHE A 566 -9.05 -5.76 -2.81
C PHE A 566 -10.52 -5.90 -2.41
N ALA A 567 -10.88 -6.84 -1.53
CA ALA A 567 -12.24 -6.96 -1.02
C ALA A 567 -12.26 -7.31 0.46
N VAL A 568 -13.44 -7.11 1.04
CA VAL A 568 -13.75 -7.38 2.43
C VAL A 568 -14.76 -8.52 2.49
N THR A 569 -14.52 -9.47 3.40
CA THR A 569 -15.39 -10.62 3.65
C THR A 569 -15.64 -10.74 5.15
N GLU A 570 -16.89 -10.65 5.57
CA GLU A 570 -17.27 -11.01 6.93
C GLU A 570 -17.19 -12.54 7.08
N VAL A 571 -16.22 -13.05 7.85
CA VAL A 571 -16.00 -14.50 8.01
C VAL A 571 -16.77 -15.03 9.22
N SER A 572 -16.73 -14.29 10.33
CA SER A 572 -17.54 -14.54 11.52
C SER A 572 -17.80 -13.23 12.26
N GLU A 573 -18.55 -13.29 13.36
CA GLU A 573 -18.72 -12.15 14.27
C GLU A 573 -17.38 -11.62 14.82
N ASN A 574 -16.37 -12.49 14.96
CA ASN A 574 -15.07 -12.15 15.54
C ASN A 574 -13.96 -12.02 14.48
N GLU A 575 -14.28 -12.16 13.19
CA GLU A 575 -13.26 -12.18 12.16
C GLU A 575 -13.73 -11.62 10.82
N THR A 576 -12.97 -10.66 10.29
CA THR A 576 -13.18 -10.07 8.96
C THR A 576 -11.90 -10.19 8.14
N TRP A 577 -12.01 -10.58 6.88
CA TRP A 577 -10.85 -10.73 6.01
C TRP A 577 -10.79 -9.62 4.97
N VAL A 578 -9.59 -9.13 4.73
CA VAL A 578 -9.26 -8.25 3.61
C VAL A 578 -8.31 -9.00 2.67
N THR A 579 -8.76 -9.29 1.45
CA THR A 579 -8.02 -10.12 0.49
C THR A 579 -7.50 -9.30 -0.66
N VAL A 580 -6.22 -9.46 -1.01
CA VAL A 580 -5.54 -8.71 -2.07
C VAL A 580 -4.33 -9.48 -2.60
N ALA A 581 -3.89 -9.20 -3.82
CA ALA A 581 -2.69 -9.78 -4.40
C ALA A 581 -1.70 -8.68 -4.82
N GLU A 582 -0.42 -8.99 -4.78
CA GLU A 582 0.61 -8.20 -5.46
C GLU A 582 0.39 -8.23 -6.97
N TRP A 583 0.23 -7.05 -7.59
CA TRP A 583 0.02 -6.94 -9.02
C TRP A 583 1.34 -6.60 -9.72
N MET A 584 1.92 -7.62 -10.36
CA MET A 584 3.27 -7.61 -10.97
C MET A 584 3.41 -6.82 -12.28
N GLN A 585 2.51 -5.86 -12.52
CA GLN A 585 2.63 -4.91 -13.63
C GLN A 585 2.95 -3.51 -13.11
N ASN A 586 3.82 -2.82 -13.82
CA ASN A 586 4.30 -1.48 -13.56
C ASN A 586 4.05 -0.57 -14.80
N THR A 587 4.60 0.64 -14.81
CA THR A 587 4.49 1.58 -15.93
C THR A 587 5.59 1.39 -16.97
N PRO A 588 5.36 1.77 -18.23
CA PRO A 588 6.41 1.82 -19.25
C PRO A 588 7.65 2.61 -18.78
N PRO A 589 8.87 2.23 -19.21
CA PRO A 589 9.16 1.15 -20.17
C PRO A 589 9.15 -0.26 -19.55
N ASN A 590 9.28 -0.38 -18.23
CA ASN A 590 9.41 -1.68 -17.54
C ASN A 590 8.06 -2.16 -17.03
N ILE A 591 7.16 -2.54 -17.93
CA ILE A 591 5.77 -2.93 -17.61
C ILE A 591 5.72 -4.17 -16.71
N ILE A 592 6.68 -5.08 -16.81
CA ILE A 592 6.70 -6.32 -16.04
C ILE A 592 7.77 -6.21 -14.95
N VAL A 593 7.36 -6.42 -13.70
CA VAL A 593 8.29 -6.42 -12.56
C VAL A 593 9.03 -7.76 -12.53
N PRO A 594 10.37 -7.83 -12.62
CA PRO A 594 11.10 -9.10 -12.69
C PRO A 594 10.97 -9.92 -11.39
N PRO A 595 11.06 -11.27 -11.46
CA PRO A 595 11.03 -12.14 -10.27
C PRO A 595 12.08 -11.77 -9.21
N GLU A 596 13.27 -11.38 -9.65
CA GLU A 596 14.41 -10.97 -8.82
C GLU A 596 14.38 -9.50 -8.35
N ASN A 597 13.20 -8.89 -8.26
CA ASN A 597 13.08 -7.49 -7.86
C ASN A 597 13.59 -7.24 -6.43
N ALA A 598 14.21 -6.07 -6.21
CA ALA A 598 14.87 -5.69 -4.96
C ALA A 598 13.91 -5.61 -3.75
N PHE A 599 12.60 -5.56 -3.97
CA PHE A 599 11.62 -5.46 -2.89
C PHE A 599 11.07 -6.83 -2.48
N GLY A 600 11.40 -7.88 -3.23
CA GLY A 600 11.01 -9.26 -2.97
C GLY A 600 9.57 -9.61 -3.35
N ALA A 601 8.82 -8.74 -4.04
CA ALA A 601 7.45 -9.07 -4.47
C ALA A 601 7.45 -10.27 -5.42
N ASP A 602 6.50 -11.18 -5.24
CA ASP A 602 6.48 -12.48 -5.88
C ASP A 602 5.04 -12.92 -6.25
N ASN A 603 4.14 -11.95 -6.46
CA ASN A 603 2.71 -12.18 -6.67
C ASN A 603 2.03 -12.89 -5.50
N SER A 604 2.49 -12.60 -4.28
CA SER A 604 1.83 -13.10 -3.07
C SER A 604 0.36 -12.68 -3.04
N VAL A 605 -0.50 -13.65 -2.77
CA VAL A 605 -1.92 -13.49 -2.47
C VAL A 605 -2.08 -13.48 -0.97
N TYR A 606 -2.66 -12.41 -0.43
CA TYR A 606 -2.79 -12.18 0.99
C TYR A 606 -4.23 -12.29 1.48
N ALA A 607 -4.37 -12.79 2.70
CA ALA A 607 -5.53 -12.59 3.56
C ALA A 607 -5.08 -11.83 4.82
N ALA A 608 -5.40 -10.53 4.89
CA ALA A 608 -5.25 -9.77 6.13
C ALA A 608 -6.47 -10.03 7.01
N ARG A 609 -6.27 -10.81 8.06
CA ARG A 609 -7.31 -11.24 9.00
C ARG A 609 -7.41 -10.22 10.13
N ILE A 610 -8.55 -9.56 10.22
CA ILE A 610 -8.90 -8.64 11.30
C ILE A 610 -9.62 -9.48 12.35
N LEU A 611 -8.95 -9.72 13.47
CA LEU A 611 -9.44 -10.50 14.59
C LEU A 611 -10.04 -9.54 15.62
N TRP A 612 -11.36 -9.50 15.74
CA TRP A 612 -12.05 -8.63 16.68
C TRP A 612 -11.89 -9.17 18.11
N LYS A 613 -11.57 -8.27 19.03
CA LYS A 613 -11.47 -8.59 20.45
C LYS A 613 -12.88 -8.70 21.04
N LYS A 614 -13.04 -9.66 21.93
CA LYS A 614 -14.27 -9.88 22.69
C LYS A 614 -14.51 -8.77 23.72
#